data_AF-A0A285PVJ2-F1
#
_entry.id   AF-A0A285PVJ2-F1
#
_cell.length_a   1.000
_cell.length_b   1.000
_cell.length_c   1.000
_cell.angle_alpha   90.00
_cell.angle_beta   90.00
_cell.angle_gamma   90.00
#
_symmetry.space_group_name_H-M   'P 1'
#
loop_
_entity.id
_entity.type
_entity.pdbx_description
1 polymer ?
#
loop_
_entity_poly.entity_id
_entity_poly.type
_entity_poly.pdbx_seq_one_letter_code
_entity_poly.pdbx_strand_id
1 'polypeptide(L)' 'MCNLSQGIREEAFEEGQEKGEKQKLVRVVTKMHEAEFPLEQIAAIAEISVERVKEIID' A
#
# COMPACT_ATOMS: atom_id res chain seq x y z
N MET A 1 11.08 -17.69 33.59
CA MET A 1 10.54 -18.10 32.27
C MET A 1 10.12 -16.84 31.55
N CYS A 2 11.01 -16.26 30.74
CA CYS A 2 10.65 -15.12 29.90
C CYS A 2 10.22 -15.67 28.54
N ASN A 3 8.92 -15.59 28.24
CA ASN A 3 8.40 -15.85 26.90
C ASN A 3 8.77 -14.68 25.99
N LEU A 4 10.02 -14.65 25.53
CA LEU A 4 10.54 -13.75 24.49
C LEU A 4 9.87 -13.98 23.12
N SER A 5 8.99 -14.99 22.99
CA SER A 5 8.36 -15.37 21.73
C SER A 5 7.09 -14.61 21.36
N GLN A 6 6.51 -13.83 22.29
CA GLN A 6 5.28 -13.08 22.02
C GLN A 6 5.55 -11.81 21.19
N GLY A 7 6.61 -11.05 21.49
CA GLY A 7 6.92 -9.80 20.78
C GLY A 7 7.33 -9.99 19.31
N ILE A 8 8.08 -11.04 18.99
CA ILE A 8 8.58 -11.30 17.61
C ILE A 8 7.41 -11.60 16.63
N ARG A 9 6.33 -12.19 17.13
CA ARG A 9 5.17 -12.56 16.31
C ARG A 9 4.29 -11.37 15.96
N GLU A 10 4.13 -10.43 16.89
CA GLU A 10 3.35 -9.21 16.65
C GLU A 10 4.07 -8.27 15.69
N GLU A 11 5.37 -8.02 15.89
CA GLU A 11 6.17 -7.15 15.00
C GLU A 11 6.25 -7.71 13.56
N ALA A 12 6.46 -9.01 13.39
CA ALA A 12 6.50 -9.64 12.06
C ALA A 12 5.13 -9.63 11.35
N PHE A 13 4.02 -9.66 12.11
CA PHE A 13 2.68 -9.59 11.55
C PHE A 13 2.33 -8.16 11.12
N GLU A 14 2.63 -7.16 11.95
CA GLU A 14 2.46 -5.74 11.62
C GLU A 14 3.33 -5.33 10.43
N GLU A 15 4.61 -5.70 10.41
CA GLU A 15 5.49 -5.43 9.26
C GLU A 15 5.00 -6.13 7.98
N GLY A 16 4.51 -7.37 8.10
CA GLY A 16 3.97 -8.13 6.98
C GLY A 16 2.70 -7.50 6.41
N GLN A 17 1.84 -6.98 7.29
CA GLN A 17 0.60 -6.31 6.93
C GLN A 17 0.87 -4.95 6.28
N GLU A 18 1.76 -4.14 6.85
CA GLU A 18 2.13 -2.83 6.31
C GLU A 18 2.82 -2.95 4.93
N LYS A 19 3.72 -3.94 4.77
CA LYS A 19 4.36 -4.24 3.48
C LYS A 19 3.33 -4.74 2.45
N GLY A 20 2.38 -5.58 2.88
CA GLY A 20 1.32 -6.10 2.03
C GLY A 20 0.37 -5.00 1.54
N GLU A 21 -0.01 -4.07 2.41
CA GLU A 21 -0.89 -2.95 2.07
C GLU A 21 -0.22 -1.97 1.10
N LYS A 22 1.06 -1.62 1.33
CA LYS A 22 1.82 -0.77 0.40
C LYS A 22 1.96 -1.41 -0.98
N GLN A 23 2.26 -2.71 -1.05
CA GLN A 23 2.35 -3.41 -2.34
C GLN A 23 1.01 -3.50 -3.06
N LYS A 24 -0.08 -3.68 -2.31
CA LYS A 24 -1.43 -3.70 -2.87
C LYS A 24 -1.81 -2.34 -3.44
N LEU A 25 -1.49 -1.24 -2.75
CA LEU A 25 -1.76 0.12 -3.20
C LEU A 25 -1.06 0.42 -4.53
N VAL A 26 0.26 0.18 -4.61
CA VAL A 26 1.05 0.38 -5.83
C VAL A 26 0.44 -0.41 -6.99
N ARG A 27 0.15 -1.69 -6.78
CA ARG A 27 -0.45 -2.55 -7.82
C ARG A 27 -1.82 -2.07 -8.29
N VAL A 28 -2.66 -1.53 -7.41
CA VAL A 28 -3.97 -1.00 -7.79
C VAL A 28 -3.82 0.28 -8.60
N VAL A 29 -2.99 1.22 -8.14
CA VAL A 29 -2.71 2.49 -8.83
C VAL A 29 -2.16 2.25 -10.23
N THR A 30 -1.15 1.38 -10.38
CA THR A 30 -0.57 1.04 -11.69
C THR A 30 -1.60 0.45 -12.65
N LYS A 31 -2.42 -0.50 -12.18
CA LYS A 31 -3.46 -1.13 -13.02
C LYS A 31 -4.53 -0.15 -13.48
N MET A 32 -4.93 0.78 -12.62
CA MET A 32 -5.90 1.81 -13.00
C MET A 32 -5.30 2.79 -14.00
N HIS A 33 -4.02 3.15 -13.83
CA HIS A 33 -3.32 3.98 -14.80
C HIS A 33 -3.18 3.28 -16.17
N GLU A 34 -2.82 1.99 -16.19
CA GLU A 34 -2.79 1.17 -17.41
C GLU A 34 -4.16 1.06 -18.10
N ALA A 35 -5.25 1.12 -17.32
CA ALA A 35 -6.62 1.14 -17.81
C ALA A 35 -7.13 2.55 -18.18
N GLU A 36 -6.22 3.53 -18.30
CA GLU A 36 -6.48 4.90 -18.74
C GLU A 36 -7.47 5.68 -17.84
N PHE A 37 -7.57 5.31 -16.55
CA PHE A 37 -8.37 6.06 -15.59
C PHE A 37 -7.73 7.44 -15.32
N PRO A 38 -8.54 8.51 -15.15
CA PRO A 38 -8.03 9.81 -14.74
C PRO A 38 -7.32 9.76 -13.38
N LEU A 39 -6.22 10.49 -13.23
CA LEU A 39 -5.42 10.48 -12.01
C LEU A 39 -6.24 10.90 -10.77
N GLU A 40 -7.19 11.81 -10.95
CA GLU A 40 -8.11 12.26 -9.90
C GLU A 40 -9.04 11.12 -9.43
N GLN A 41 -9.47 10.26 -10.35
CA GLN A 41 -10.31 9.11 -10.04
C GLN A 41 -9.50 8.01 -9.37
N ILE A 42 -8.25 7.79 -9.80
CA ILE A 42 -7.32 6.86 -9.15
C ILE A 42 -7.06 7.31 -7.71
N ALA A 43 -6.76 8.59 -7.51
CA ALA A 43 -6.56 9.21 -6.20
C ALA A 43 -7.78 9.01 -5.28
N ALA A 44 -8.98 9.27 -5.79
CA ALA A 44 -10.22 9.08 -5.04
C ALA A 44 -10.48 7.61 -4.65
N ILE A 45 -10.23 6.66 -5.56
CA ILE A 45 -10.44 5.21 -5.29
C ILE A 45 -9.36 4.65 -4.36
N ALA A 46 -8.12 5.09 -4.53
CA ALA A 46 -6.98 4.66 -3.72
C ALA A 46 -6.85 5.43 -2.40
N GLU A 47 -7.75 6.39 -2.14
CA GLU A 47 -7.78 7.26 -0.94
C GLU A 47 -6.44 7.97 -0.67
N ILE A 48 -5.74 8.37 -1.74
CA ILE A 48 -4.47 9.09 -1.68
C ILE A 48 -4.54 10.37 -2.50
N SER A 49 -3.55 11.26 -2.35
CA SER A 49 -3.50 12.48 -3.14
C SER A 49 -3.06 12.21 -4.58
N VAL A 50 -3.43 13.09 -5.50
CA VAL A 50 -3.02 13.00 -6.92
C VAL A 50 -1.50 13.10 -7.05
N GLU A 51 -0.84 13.86 -6.19
CA GLU A 51 0.63 13.95 -6.12
C GLU A 51 1.22 12.57 -5.78
N ARG A 52 0.64 11.87 -4.80
CA ARG A 52 1.11 10.54 -4.41
C ARG A 52 0.86 9.49 -5.50
N VAL A 53 -0.23 9.63 -6.25
CA VAL A 53 -0.50 8.81 -7.44
C VAL A 53 0.60 9.02 -8.49
N LYS A 54 1.02 10.27 -8.75
CA LYS A 54 2.12 10.56 -9.68
C LYS A 54 3.43 9.95 -9.21
N GLU A 55 3.79 10.10 -7.93
CA GLU A 55 5.00 9.48 -7.36
C GLU A 55 5.04 7.94 -7.46
N ILE A 56 3.89 7.27 -7.63
CA ILE A 56 3.81 5.81 -7.80
C ILE A 56 3.93 5.38 -9.27
N ILE A 57 3.51 6.24 -10.20
CA ILE A 57 3.45 5.95 -11.63
C ILE A 57 4.71 6.43 -12.36
N ASP A 58 5.32 7.53 -11.88
CA ASP A 58 6.58 8.12 -12.38
C ASP A 58 7.80 7.24 -12.01
#